data_AF-A0A0F2NLX9-F1
#
_entry.id   AF-A0A0F2NLX9-F1
#
_cell.length_a   1.000
_cell.length_b   1.000
_cell.length_c   1.000
_cell.angle_alpha   90.00
_cell.angle_beta   90.00
_cell.angle_gamma   90.00
#
_symmetry.space_group_name_H-M   'P 1'
#
loop_
_entity.id
_entity.type
_entity.pdbx_description
1 polymer ?
#
loop_
_entity_poly.entity_id
_entity_poly.type
_entity_poly.pdbx_seq_one_letter_code
_entity_poly.pdbx_strand_id
1 'polypeptide(L)'
;MKSHKIYSIHAVKLPARASRRAVRTHLNADTLLALVRKDFQTIPDTRADNAKISLDDALMSALAMFQLKDPSLLAFDKRRRGEPENLHTV
;
A
#
# COMPACT_ATOMS: atom_id res chain seq x y z
N MET A 1 24.13 6.12 -53.23
CA MET A 1 23.26 5.86 -52.05
C MET A 1 24.16 5.67 -50.83
N LYS A 2 24.02 6.53 -49.81
CA LYS A 2 24.88 6.51 -48.61
C LYS A 2 24.32 5.50 -47.60
N SER A 3 25.15 4.57 -47.14
CA SER A 3 24.74 3.56 -46.15
C SER A 3 24.67 4.18 -44.76
N HIS A 4 23.52 4.07 -44.09
CA HIS A 4 23.32 4.57 -42.73
C HIS A 4 23.81 3.53 -41.72
N LYS A 5 24.83 3.89 -40.92
CA LYS A 5 25.31 3.08 -39.80
C LYS A 5 24.31 3.17 -38.65
N ILE A 6 23.68 2.05 -38.31
CA ILE A 6 22.84 1.92 -37.13
C ILE A 6 23.77 1.60 -35.95
N TYR A 7 23.81 2.48 -34.95
CA TYR A 7 24.51 2.25 -33.70
C TYR A 7 23.54 1.63 -32.70
N SER A 8 23.82 0.40 -32.26
CA SER A 8 23.08 -0.28 -31.20
C SER A 8 23.40 0.37 -29.86
N ILE A 9 22.39 0.97 -29.22
CA ILE A 9 22.48 1.43 -27.83
C ILE A 9 22.28 0.22 -26.93
N HIS A 10 23.36 -0.33 -26.40
CA HIS A 10 23.26 -1.29 -25.31
C HIS A 10 22.85 -0.54 -24.04
N ALA A 11 21.65 -0.82 -23.54
CA ALA A 11 21.19 -0.30 -22.25
C ALA A 11 22.16 -0.73 -21.14
N VAL A 12 22.85 0.23 -20.53
CA VAL A 12 23.67 -0.01 -19.34
C VAL A 12 22.73 -0.40 -18.21
N LYS A 13 22.79 -1.67 -17.79
CA LYS A 13 22.08 -2.16 -16.60
C LYS A 13 22.75 -1.56 -15.37
N LEU A 14 22.21 -0.43 -14.89
CA LEU A 14 22.59 0.14 -13.59
C LEU A 14 22.34 -0.93 -12.51
N PRO A 15 23.34 -1.31 -11.71
CA PRO A 15 23.10 -2.20 -10.59
C PRO A 15 22.15 -1.48 -9.64
N ALA A 16 21.02 -2.12 -9.33
CA ALA A 16 20.14 -1.64 -8.28
C ALA A 16 21.00 -1.45 -7.02
N ARG A 17 21.19 -0.20 -6.60
CA ARG A 17 21.93 0.13 -5.37
C ARG A 17 21.03 -0.29 -4.22
N ALA A 18 21.03 -1.58 -3.92
CA ALA A 18 20.44 -2.11 -2.71
C ALA A 18 21.32 -1.60 -1.55
N SER A 19 20.98 -0.42 -1.05
CA SER A 19 21.28 -0.08 0.34
C SER A 19 20.61 -1.17 1.16
N ARG A 20 21.38 -2.20 1.54
CA ARG A 20 20.94 -3.20 2.52
C ARG A 20 20.85 -2.46 3.85
N ARG A 21 19.75 -1.72 4.01
CA ARG A 21 19.42 -1.06 5.26
C ARG A 21 19.29 -2.18 6.28
N ALA A 22 20.09 -2.13 7.34
CA ALA A 22 19.98 -3.11 8.41
C ALA A 22 18.61 -2.92 9.09
N VAL A 23 17.66 -3.78 8.77
CA VAL A 23 16.32 -3.80 9.37
C VAL A 23 16.35 -4.80 10.54
N ARG A 24 15.81 -4.40 11.69
CA ARG A 24 15.70 -5.29 12.85
C ARG A 24 14.74 -6.43 12.51
N THR A 25 15.09 -7.67 12.84
CA THR A 25 14.30 -8.86 12.48
C THR A 25 12.88 -8.87 13.07
N HIS A 26 12.75 -8.48 14.34
CA HIS A 26 11.48 -8.58 15.07
C HIS A 26 10.78 -7.23 15.33
N LEU A 27 11.48 -6.11 15.11
CA LEU A 27 10.95 -4.77 15.33
C LEU A 27 11.10 -3.95 14.06
N ASN A 28 10.34 -4.33 13.05
CA ASN A 28 10.23 -3.63 11.78
C ASN A 28 8.76 -3.52 11.36
N ALA A 29 8.48 -2.63 10.40
CA ALA A 29 7.12 -2.39 9.93
C ALA A 29 6.49 -3.66 9.36
N ASP A 30 7.20 -4.44 8.55
CA ASP A 30 6.68 -5.65 7.91
C ASP A 30 6.22 -6.69 8.94
N THR A 31 7.04 -6.94 9.96
CA THR A 31 6.74 -7.85 11.07
C THR A 31 5.54 -7.34 11.88
N LEU A 32 5.47 -6.04 12.16
CA LEU A 32 4.34 -5.45 12.89
C LEU A 32 3.04 -5.52 12.08
N LEU A 33 3.08 -5.23 10.79
CA LEU A 33 1.92 -5.32 9.89
C LEU A 33 1.44 -6.77 9.74
N ALA A 34 2.36 -7.73 9.67
CA ALA A 34 2.02 -9.15 9.63
C ALA A 34 1.34 -9.62 10.91
N LEU A 35 1.81 -9.16 12.08
CA LEU A 35 1.16 -9.43 13.37
C LEU A 35 -0.25 -8.85 13.42
N VAL A 36 -0.42 -7.58 13.05
CA VAL A 36 -1.74 -6.93 13.03
C VAL A 36 -2.70 -7.65 12.09
N ARG A 37 -2.26 -8.06 10.90
CA ARG A 37 -3.09 -8.84 9.97
C ARG A 37 -3.52 -10.17 10.59
N LYS A 38 -2.59 -10.88 11.24
CA LYS A 38 -2.88 -12.15 11.93
C LYS A 38 -3.93 -11.95 13.03
N ASP A 39 -3.84 -10.85 13.77
CA ASP A 39 -4.82 -10.53 14.81
C ASP A 39 -6.20 -10.20 14.18
N PHE A 40 -6.24 -9.46 13.07
CA PHE A 40 -7.50 -9.18 12.35
C PHE A 40 -8.18 -10.44 11.81
N GLN A 41 -7.42 -11.47 11.43
CA GLN A 41 -7.98 -12.75 11.01
C GLN A 41 -8.71 -13.51 12.13
N THR A 42 -8.48 -13.15 13.39
CA THR A 42 -9.21 -13.74 14.53
C THR A 42 -10.60 -13.13 14.74
N ILE A 43 -10.89 -12.01 14.10
CA ILE A 43 -12.17 -11.31 14.24
C ILE A 43 -13.23 -12.04 13.41
N PRO A 44 -14.33 -12.53 14.02
CA PRO A 44 -15.40 -13.16 13.28
C PRO A 44 -16.05 -12.18 12.30
N ASP A 45 -16.15 -12.58 11.03
CA ASP A 45 -16.86 -11.79 10.02
C ASP A 45 -18.35 -12.08 10.09
N THR A 46 -19.13 -11.06 10.46
CA THR A 46 -20.60 -11.13 10.56
C THR A 46 -21.30 -10.46 9.36
N ARG A 47 -20.52 -10.02 8.36
CA ARG A 47 -21.05 -9.42 7.14
C ARG A 47 -21.72 -10.48 6.27
N ALA A 48 -22.59 -10.03 5.37
CA ALA A 48 -23.26 -10.93 4.43
C ALA A 48 -22.28 -11.55 3.43
N ASP A 49 -22.63 -12.73 2.90
CA ASP A 49 -21.81 -13.51 1.96
C ASP A 49 -21.50 -12.80 0.63
N ASN A 50 -22.10 -11.64 0.38
CA ASN A 50 -21.82 -10.81 -0.79
C ASN A 50 -20.57 -9.91 -0.61
N ALA A 51 -19.84 -10.02 0.49
CA ALA A 51 -18.60 -9.30 0.72
C ALA A 51 -17.54 -9.68 -0.33
N LYS A 52 -17.06 -8.69 -1.09
CA LYS A 52 -16.07 -8.90 -2.16
C LYS A 52 -14.62 -8.95 -1.67
N ILE A 53 -14.37 -8.47 -0.45
CA ILE A 53 -13.06 -8.46 0.20
C ILE A 53 -13.19 -9.05 1.60
N SER A 54 -12.17 -9.79 2.03
CA SER A 54 -12.15 -10.36 3.38
C SER A 54 -12.11 -9.25 4.45
N LEU A 55 -12.53 -9.58 5.67
CA LEU A 55 -12.58 -8.59 6.74
C LEU A 55 -11.17 -8.10 7.11
N ASP A 56 -10.19 -8.99 7.16
CA ASP A 56 -8.79 -8.64 7.42
C ASP A 56 -8.22 -7.73 6.34
N ASP A 57 -8.54 -7.93 5.07
CA ASP A 57 -8.13 -7.02 4.00
C ASP A 57 -8.77 -5.63 4.12
N ALA A 58 -10.06 -5.57 4.48
CA ALA A 58 -10.75 -4.30 4.73
C ALA A 58 -10.12 -3.54 5.91
N LEU A 59 -9.79 -4.25 7.00
CA LEU A 59 -9.16 -3.67 8.18
C LEU A 59 -7.72 -3.24 7.92
N MET A 60 -6.95 -4.00 7.15
CA MET A 60 -5.61 -3.60 6.71
C MET A 60 -5.64 -2.37 5.80
N SER A 61 -6.65 -2.24 4.93
CA SER A 61 -6.88 -1.05 4.11
C SER A 61 -7.18 0.18 4.97
N ALA A 62 -8.00 0.02 6.02
CA ALA A 62 -8.29 1.06 6.99
C ALA A 62 -7.03 1.46 7.79
N LEU A 63 -6.22 0.50 8.22
CA LEU A 63 -4.94 0.75 8.88
C LEU A 63 -4.01 1.59 8.00
N ALA A 64 -3.88 1.26 6.72
CA ALA A 64 -3.06 2.01 5.77
C ALA A 64 -3.56 3.46 5.62
N MET A 65 -4.88 3.66 5.54
CA MET A 65 -5.47 5.00 5.51
C MET A 65 -5.15 5.80 6.78
N PHE A 66 -5.24 5.18 7.95
CA PHE A 66 -5.02 5.90 9.21
C PHE A 66 -3.55 6.10 9.57
N GLN A 67 -2.66 5.19 9.15
CA GLN A 67 -1.23 5.37 9.36
C GLN A 67 -0.64 6.46 8.46
N LEU A 68 -1.20 6.67 7.26
CA LEU A 68 -0.57 7.52 6.25
C LEU A 68 -1.32 8.83 6.00
N LYS A 69 -2.65 8.84 6.08
CA LYS A 69 -3.47 9.96 5.58
C LYS A 69 -4.30 10.64 6.67
N ASP A 70 -4.80 9.88 7.65
CA ASP A 70 -5.76 10.39 8.62
C ASP A 70 -5.46 9.91 10.04
N PRO A 71 -5.32 10.80 11.03
CA PRO A 71 -5.01 10.37 12.39
C PRO A 71 -6.14 9.56 13.06
N SER A 72 -7.34 9.49 12.47
CA SER A 72 -8.47 8.70 12.98
C SER A 72 -9.58 8.51 11.93
N LEU A 73 -10.49 7.58 12.19
CA LEU A 73 -11.73 7.40 11.42
C LEU A 73 -12.59 8.68 11.40
N LEU A 74 -12.62 9.41 12.53
CA LEU A 74 -13.35 10.68 12.61
C LEU A 74 -12.71 11.76 11.72
N ALA A 75 -11.38 11.86 11.71
CA ALA A 75 -10.67 12.80 10.85
C ALA A 75 -10.90 12.48 9.36
N PHE A 76 -10.81 11.19 9.02
CA PHE A 76 -11.15 10.71 7.68
C PHE A 76 -12.58 11.07 7.27
N ASP A 77 -13.56 10.82 8.15
CA ASP A 77 -14.97 11.10 7.86
C ASP A 77 -15.23 12.61 7.71
N LYS A 78 -14.61 13.44 8.55
CA LYS A 78 -14.67 14.91 8.42
C LYS A 78 -14.10 15.38 7.09
N ARG A 79 -12.91 14.91 6.70
CA ARG A 79 -12.29 15.30 5.41
C ARG A 79 -13.14 14.84 4.23
N ARG A 80 -13.58 13.57 4.22
CA ARG A 80 -14.43 13.01 3.15
C ARG A 80 -15.72 13.81 2.94
N ARG A 81 -16.32 14.33 4.02
CA ARG A 81 -17.54 15.15 3.96
C ARG A 81 -17.24 16.61 3.57
N GLY A 82 -16.10 17.15 4.00
CA GLY A 82 -15.70 18.53 3.73
C GLY A 82 -15.11 18.77 2.34
N GLU A 83 -14.52 17.74 1.74
CA GLU A 83 -13.84 17.78 0.44
C GLU A 83 -14.33 16.65 -0.50
N PRO A 84 -15.63 16.65 -0.88
CA PRO A 84 -16.21 15.59 -1.70
C PRO A 84 -15.61 15.50 -3.12
N GLU A 85 -15.05 16.60 -3.63
CA GLU A 85 -14.40 16.69 -4.94
C GLU A 85 -13.22 15.74 -5.10
N ASN A 86 -12.49 15.42 -4.02
CA ASN A 86 -11.38 14.46 -4.04
C ASN A 86 -11.80 13.03 -4.43
N LEU A 87 -13.09 12.72 -4.45
CA LEU A 87 -13.63 11.43 -4.90
C LEU A 87 -13.94 11.40 -6.41
N HIS A 88 -13.99 12.56 -7.07
CA HIS A 88 -14.42 12.69 -8.47
C HIS A 88 -13.25 12.82 -9.45
N THR A 89 -12.04 13.00 -8.95
CA THR A 89 -10.81 13.12 -9.74
C THR A 89 -9.93 11.89 -9.52
N VAL A 90 -9.94 10.98 -10.50
CA VAL A 90 -8.98 9.87 -10.64
C VAL A 90 -8.20 10.07 -11.93
#